data_AF-A0A2E5LY84-F1
#
_entry.id   AF-A0A2E5LY84-F1
#
_cell.length_a   1.000
_cell.length_b   1.000
_cell.length_c   1.000
_cell.angle_alpha   90.00
_cell.angle_beta   90.00
_cell.angle_gamma   90.00
#
_symmetry.space_group_name_H-M   'P 1'
#
loop_
_entity.id
_entity.type
_entity.pdbx_description
1 polymer ?
#
loop_
_entity_poly.entity_id
_entity_poly.type
_entity_poly.pdbx_seq_one_letter_code
_entity_poly.pdbx_strand_id
1 'polypeptide(L)'
;MADFTAARPVEAEKSVVVHDRQARPEGPSDRQDLGHMLLLVVIGVIFSAALIALAFQARASWTEVRDWVVPLTIPAYAIGGISLAYLVSRRAWMEVSTGLTLLFFTVALTGFNLWRAALTTGPDGLRDNLSITTGVFLGLSIAALAAGMVWVEARRPTRPPVPEL
;
A
#
# COMPACT_ATOMS: atom_id res chain seq x y z
N MET A 1 -45.53 12.26 27.69
CA MET A 1 -44.06 12.40 27.85
C MET A 1 -43.47 11.06 27.47
N ALA A 2 -42.56 11.02 26.50
CA ALA A 2 -41.90 9.78 26.10
C ALA A 2 -40.93 9.37 27.21
N ASP A 3 -41.07 8.14 27.69
CA ASP A 3 -40.18 7.56 28.69
C ASP A 3 -38.83 7.25 28.03
N PHE A 4 -37.80 8.02 28.39
CA PHE A 4 -36.44 7.86 27.88
C PHE A 4 -35.61 6.86 28.71
N THR A 5 -36.24 6.10 29.61
CA THR A 5 -35.57 5.03 30.36
C THR A 5 -35.48 3.76 29.52
N ALA A 6 -34.81 3.83 28.36
CA ALA A 6 -34.36 2.61 27.70
C ALA A 6 -33.41 1.87 28.66
N ALA A 7 -33.78 0.65 29.06
CA ALA A 7 -32.92 -0.22 29.84
C ALA A 7 -31.55 -0.28 29.15
N ARG A 8 -30.48 0.01 29.91
CA ARG A 8 -29.09 -0.01 29.41
C ARG A 8 -28.91 -1.34 28.65
N PRO A 9 -28.56 -1.34 27.36
CA PRO A 9 -28.36 -2.59 26.64
C PRO A 9 -27.23 -3.36 27.32
N VAL A 10 -27.60 -4.39 28.08
CA VAL A 10 -26.64 -5.32 28.66
C VAL A 10 -26.30 -6.27 27.52
N GLU A 11 -25.23 -5.96 26.78
CA GLU A 11 -24.65 -6.88 25.81
C GLU A 11 -23.98 -8.04 26.58
N ALA A 12 -24.79 -8.98 27.08
CA ALA A 12 -24.31 -10.13 27.86
C ALA A 12 -23.23 -10.93 27.09
N GLU A 13 -23.31 -10.95 25.75
CA GLU A 13 -22.37 -11.65 24.87
C GLU A 13 -21.05 -10.91 24.62
N LYS A 14 -21.00 -9.56 24.68
CA LYS A 14 -19.74 -8.84 24.42
C LYS A 14 -18.76 -8.87 25.59
N SER A 15 -19.25 -9.08 26.81
CA SER A 15 -18.38 -9.03 27.99
C SER A 15 -17.40 -10.21 28.08
N VAL A 16 -17.77 -11.37 27.52
CA VAL A 16 -16.92 -12.57 27.56
C VAL A 16 -15.80 -12.46 26.53
N VAL A 17 -16.11 -12.12 25.27
CA VAL A 17 -15.14 -12.17 24.18
C VAL A 17 -14.11 -11.04 24.20
N VAL A 18 -14.50 -9.81 24.58
CA VAL A 18 -13.59 -8.65 24.58
C VAL A 18 -12.67 -8.63 25.82
N HIS A 19 -13.08 -9.32 26.90
CA HIS A 19 -12.31 -9.42 28.14
C HIS A 19 -11.62 -10.77 28.33
N ASP A 20 -11.85 -11.74 27.44
CA ASP A 20 -11.13 -13.01 27.47
C ASP A 20 -9.65 -12.76 27.17
N ARG A 21 -8.82 -12.91 28.22
CA ARG A 21 -7.37 -12.79 28.11
C ARG A 21 -6.76 -13.93 27.29
N GLN A 22 -7.45 -15.06 27.16
CA GLN A 22 -6.99 -16.20 26.36
C GLN A 22 -7.26 -16.02 24.86
N ALA A 23 -8.24 -15.17 24.49
CA ALA A 23 -8.49 -14.80 23.10
C ALA A 23 -7.59 -13.66 22.60
N ARG A 24 -6.75 -13.07 23.48
CA ARG A 24 -5.80 -12.03 23.06
C ARG A 24 -4.70 -12.69 22.21
N PRO A 25 -4.40 -12.13 21.02
CA PRO A 25 -3.22 -12.56 20.28
C PRO A 25 -2.00 -12.45 21.19
N GLU A 26 -1.17 -13.49 21.22
CA GLU A 26 0.10 -13.43 21.96
C GLU A 26 0.90 -12.23 21.44
N GLY A 27 1.32 -11.37 22.37
CA GLY A 27 2.26 -10.31 22.04
C GLY A 27 3.58 -10.92 21.53
N PRO A 28 4.41 -10.17 20.81
CA PRO A 28 5.72 -10.65 20.40
C PRO A 28 6.48 -11.16 21.63
N SER A 29 6.80 -12.45 21.64
CA SER A 29 7.38 -13.14 22.79
C SER A 29 8.86 -12.81 22.96
N ASP A 30 9.51 -12.30 21.90
CA ASP A 30 10.91 -11.91 21.88
C ASP A 30 11.13 -10.49 21.32
N ARG A 31 12.15 -9.79 21.82
CA ARG A 31 12.62 -8.49 21.31
C ARG A 31 13.05 -8.57 19.85
N GLN A 32 13.50 -9.75 19.39
CA GLN A 32 13.84 -9.99 18.00
C GLN A 32 12.61 -9.90 17.09
N ASP A 33 11.47 -10.43 17.53
CA ASP A 33 10.21 -10.35 16.77
C ASP A 33 9.71 -8.91 16.67
N LEU A 34 9.83 -8.15 17.75
CA LEU A 34 9.54 -6.70 17.73
C LEU A 34 10.45 -5.96 16.74
N GLY A 35 11.74 -6.30 16.71
CA GLY A 35 12.71 -5.73 15.77
C GLY A 35 12.34 -6.02 14.31
N HIS A 36 11.94 -7.25 13.99
CA HIS A 36 11.47 -7.61 12.66
C HIS A 36 10.18 -6.86 12.28
N MET A 37 9.20 -6.75 13.17
CA MET A 37 7.97 -6.00 12.89
C MET A 37 8.25 -4.53 12.61
N LEU A 38 9.10 -3.88 13.42
CA LEU A 38 9.48 -2.48 13.20
C LEU A 38 10.26 -2.30 11.89
N LEU A 39 11.16 -3.23 11.56
CA LEU A 39 11.90 -3.21 10.31
C LEU A 39 10.95 -3.25 9.10
N LEU A 40 9.91 -4.09 9.13
CA LEU A 40 8.91 -4.15 8.06
C LEU A 40 8.13 -2.84 7.92
N VAL A 41 7.79 -2.18 9.02
CA VAL A 41 7.14 -0.86 9.00
C VAL A 41 8.08 0.18 8.36
N VAL A 42 9.34 0.23 8.78
CA VAL A 42 10.34 1.15 8.22
C VAL A 42 10.53 0.91 6.72
N ILE A 43 10.66 -0.34 6.30
CA ILE A 43 10.77 -0.71 4.88
C ILE A 43 9.52 -0.28 4.10
N GLY A 44 8.32 -0.50 4.65
CA GLY A 44 7.06 -0.07 4.03
C GLY A 44 6.98 1.46 3.87
N VAL A 45 7.42 2.22 4.88
CA VAL A 45 7.50 3.69 4.82
C VAL A 45 8.48 4.14 3.74
N ILE A 46 9.67 3.53 3.67
CA ILE A 46 10.68 3.86 2.64
C ILE A 46 10.12 3.60 1.24
N PHE A 47 9.49 2.45 1.00
CA PHE A 47 8.86 2.17 -0.30
C PHE A 47 7.73 3.13 -0.63
N SER A 48 6.92 3.50 0.36
CA SER A 48 5.85 4.49 0.17
C SER A 48 6.42 5.84 -0.27
N ALA A 49 7.49 6.31 0.39
CA ALA A 49 8.17 7.54 0.01
C ALA A 49 8.77 7.47 -1.39
N ALA A 50 9.34 6.33 -1.79
CA ALA A 50 9.88 6.13 -3.14
C ALA A 50 8.78 6.17 -4.21
N LEU A 51 7.62 5.54 -3.96
CA LEU A 51 6.47 5.60 -4.86
C LEU A 51 5.91 7.02 -5.00
N ILE A 52 5.84 7.77 -3.89
CA ILE A 52 5.43 9.19 -3.90
C ILE A 52 6.42 10.03 -4.72
N ALA A 53 7.72 9.82 -4.52
CA ALA A 53 8.75 10.52 -5.29
C ALA A 53 8.63 10.23 -6.80
N LEU A 54 8.40 8.97 -7.19
CA LEU A 54 8.13 8.60 -8.57
C LEU A 54 6.86 9.27 -9.12
N ALA A 55 5.80 9.38 -8.30
CA ALA A 55 4.58 10.08 -8.70
C ALA A 55 4.84 11.56 -8.97
N PHE A 56 5.59 12.26 -8.11
CA PHE A 56 6.00 13.63 -8.35
C PHE A 56 6.85 13.76 -9.62
N GLN A 57 7.77 12.82 -9.86
CA GLN A 57 8.62 12.83 -11.03
C GLN A 57 7.85 12.62 -12.34
N ALA A 58 6.94 11.63 -12.37
CA ALA A 58 6.07 11.38 -13.52
C ALA A 58 5.19 12.59 -13.83
N ARG A 59 4.87 13.38 -12.81
CA ARG A 59 4.01 14.55 -12.90
C ARG A 59 4.76 15.84 -13.22
N ALA A 60 6.08 15.88 -13.12
CA ALA A 60 6.88 17.09 -13.32
C ALA A 60 6.74 17.72 -14.72
N SER A 61 6.20 17.00 -15.72
CA SER A 61 5.91 17.55 -17.04
C SER A 61 4.50 18.15 -17.19
N TRP A 62 3.63 18.06 -16.18
CA TRP A 62 2.24 18.48 -16.27
C TRP A 62 2.03 19.92 -15.79
N THR A 63 1.13 20.66 -16.46
CA THR A 63 0.72 22.02 -16.07
C THR A 63 0.07 22.06 -14.68
N GLU A 64 0.17 23.21 -13.99
CA GLU A 64 -0.20 23.40 -12.57
C GLU A 64 -1.66 23.07 -12.18
N VAL A 65 -2.56 22.97 -13.16
CA VAL A 65 -3.99 22.65 -12.90
C VAL A 65 -4.19 21.24 -12.30
N ARG A 66 -3.17 20.37 -12.37
CA ARG A 66 -3.24 18.96 -11.90
C ARG A 66 -2.45 18.71 -10.61
N ASP A 67 -2.17 19.75 -9.82
CA ASP A 67 -1.39 19.67 -8.57
C ASP A 67 -2.03 18.82 -7.49
N TRP A 68 -3.36 18.79 -7.48
CA TRP A 68 -4.14 18.02 -6.51
C TRP A 68 -4.02 16.50 -6.68
N VAL A 69 -3.59 16.00 -7.85
CA VAL A 69 -3.59 14.56 -8.14
C VAL A 69 -2.62 13.81 -7.23
N VAL A 70 -1.40 14.31 -7.04
CA VAL A 70 -0.39 13.62 -6.22
C VAL A 70 -0.80 13.57 -4.74
N PRO A 71 -1.22 14.68 -4.09
CA PRO A 71 -1.74 14.63 -2.72
C PRO A 71 -2.93 13.67 -2.56
N LEU A 72 -3.83 13.61 -3.55
CA LEU A 72 -4.99 12.72 -3.50
C LEU A 72 -4.59 11.24 -3.60
N THR A 73 -3.50 10.91 -4.30
CA THR A 73 -3.03 9.54 -4.48
C THR A 73 -2.01 9.08 -3.42
N ILE A 74 -1.55 9.96 -2.52
CA ILE A 74 -0.66 9.59 -1.39
C ILE A 74 -1.13 8.35 -0.61
N PRO A 75 -2.41 8.25 -0.20
CA PRO A 75 -2.88 7.07 0.53
C PRO A 75 -2.71 5.77 -0.28
N ALA A 76 -2.88 5.81 -1.60
CA ALA A 76 -2.69 4.66 -2.45
C ALA A 76 -1.20 4.25 -2.54
N TYR A 77 -0.27 5.21 -2.61
CA TYR A 77 1.16 4.90 -2.57
C TYR A 77 1.59 4.29 -1.23
N ALA A 78 1.01 4.76 -0.12
CA ALA A 78 1.24 4.16 1.19
C ALA A 78 0.77 2.70 1.24
N ILE A 79 -0.42 2.42 0.71
CA ILE A 79 -0.93 1.05 0.57
C ILE A 79 0.03 0.20 -0.26
N GLY A 80 0.47 0.69 -1.42
CA GLY A 80 1.41 -0.02 -2.29
C GLY A 80 2.74 -0.37 -1.60
N GLY A 81 3.33 0.58 -0.88
CA GLY A 81 4.57 0.37 -0.12
C GLY A 81 4.42 -0.64 1.01
N ILE A 82 3.32 -0.56 1.77
CA ILE A 82 2.99 -1.51 2.83
C ILE A 82 2.72 -2.90 2.27
N SER A 83 1.94 -3.01 1.19
CA SER A 83 1.64 -4.28 0.53
C SER A 83 2.90 -4.95 -0.01
N LEU A 84 3.85 -4.19 -0.58
CA LEU A 84 5.13 -4.73 -1.01
C LEU A 84 5.94 -5.28 0.17
N ALA A 85 6.09 -4.49 1.25
CA ALA A 85 6.80 -4.93 2.44
C ALA A 85 6.18 -6.19 3.06
N TYR A 86 4.85 -6.25 3.12
CA TYR A 86 4.10 -7.42 3.56
C TYR A 86 4.36 -8.63 2.66
N LEU A 87 4.25 -8.50 1.34
CA LEU A 87 4.42 -9.63 0.43
C LEU A 87 5.85 -10.19 0.44
N VAL A 88 6.85 -9.29 0.55
CA VAL A 88 8.26 -9.67 0.69
C VAL A 88 8.50 -10.41 2.01
N SER A 89 7.93 -9.94 3.13
CA SER A 89 8.06 -10.61 4.42
C SER A 89 7.44 -12.00 4.42
N ARG A 90 6.34 -12.16 3.68
CA ARG A 90 5.64 -13.44 3.47
C ARG A 90 6.29 -14.35 2.42
N ARG A 91 7.40 -13.92 1.80
CA ARG A 91 8.10 -14.63 0.72
C ARG A 91 7.18 -15.00 -0.45
N ALA A 92 6.17 -14.18 -0.71
CA ALA A 92 5.17 -14.38 -1.76
C ALA A 92 5.69 -13.88 -3.12
N TRP A 93 6.81 -14.43 -3.57
CA TRP A 93 7.58 -13.90 -4.72
C TRP A 93 6.79 -13.87 -6.03
N MET A 94 5.86 -14.81 -6.22
CA MET A 94 5.01 -14.85 -7.40
C MET A 94 4.08 -13.64 -7.45
N GLU A 95 3.42 -13.31 -6.35
CA GLU A 95 2.54 -12.14 -6.23
C GLU A 95 3.32 -10.82 -6.25
N VAL A 96 4.50 -10.79 -5.62
CA VAL A 96 5.42 -9.64 -5.69
C VAL A 96 5.87 -9.37 -7.13
N SER A 97 6.16 -10.41 -7.90
CA SER A 97 6.77 -10.28 -9.24
C SER A 97 5.92 -9.45 -10.20
N THR A 98 4.59 -9.58 -10.17
CA THR A 98 3.67 -8.81 -11.02
C THR A 98 3.77 -7.32 -10.72
N GLY A 99 3.72 -6.95 -9.43
CA GLY A 99 3.88 -5.57 -8.99
C GLY A 99 5.26 -5.01 -9.33
N LEU A 100 6.33 -5.76 -9.05
CA LEU A 100 7.70 -5.34 -9.37
C LEU A 100 7.96 -5.21 -10.86
N THR A 101 7.35 -6.05 -11.70
CA THR A 101 7.48 -5.95 -13.16
C THR A 101 6.86 -4.65 -13.67
N LEU A 102 5.67 -4.30 -13.18
CA LEU A 102 5.04 -3.02 -13.52
C LEU A 102 5.85 -1.84 -13.00
N LEU A 103 6.38 -1.94 -11.78
CA LEU A 103 7.24 -0.93 -11.18
C LEU A 103 8.55 -0.75 -11.96
N PHE A 104 9.14 -1.84 -12.47
CA PHE A 104 10.31 -1.78 -13.35
C PHE A 104 10.01 -0.97 -14.62
N PHE A 105 8.86 -1.20 -15.26
CA PHE A 105 8.44 -0.38 -16.40
C PHE A 105 8.23 1.09 -16.01
N THR A 106 7.62 1.37 -14.85
CA THR A 106 7.49 2.74 -14.32
C THR A 106 8.86 3.43 -14.20
N VAL A 107 9.85 2.75 -13.62
CA VAL A 107 11.21 3.29 -13.46
C VAL A 107 11.88 3.48 -14.81
N ALA A 108 11.77 2.50 -15.72
CA ALA A 108 12.35 2.58 -17.06
C ALA A 108 11.77 3.75 -17.88
N LEU A 109 10.45 3.93 -17.86
CA LEU A 109 9.77 5.05 -18.52
C LEU A 109 10.14 6.39 -17.89
N THR A 110 10.25 6.45 -16.57
CA THR A 110 10.70 7.65 -15.84
C THR A 110 12.13 8.02 -16.25
N GLY A 111 13.03 7.04 -16.29
CA GLY A 111 14.42 7.23 -16.73
C GLY A 111 14.51 7.68 -18.18
N PHE A 112 13.71 7.09 -19.07
CA PHE A 112 13.65 7.50 -20.47
C PHE A 112 13.09 8.92 -20.65
N ASN A 113 12.07 9.28 -19.86
CA ASN A 113 11.53 10.65 -19.85
C ASN A 113 12.58 11.67 -19.37
N LEU A 114 13.33 11.34 -18.31
CA LEU A 114 14.44 12.16 -17.81
C LEU A 114 15.57 12.30 -18.83
N TRP A 115 15.96 11.22 -19.48
CA TRP A 115 16.96 11.25 -20.55
C TRP A 115 16.52 12.14 -21.70
N ARG A 116 15.26 12.02 -22.14
CA ARG A 116 14.69 12.88 -23.19
C ARG A 116 14.61 14.34 -22.75
N ALA A 117 14.32 14.60 -21.47
CA ALA A 117 14.29 15.95 -20.93
C ALA A 117 15.63 16.69 -21.04
N ALA A 118 16.74 15.96 -21.00
CA ALA A 118 18.07 16.53 -21.19
C ALA A 118 18.37 16.88 -22.65
N LEU A 119 17.63 16.31 -23.61
CA LEU A 119 17.86 16.46 -25.05
C LEU A 119 16.89 17.42 -25.73
N THR A 120 15.72 17.66 -25.15
CA THR A 120 14.66 18.48 -25.76
C THR A 120 14.32 19.70 -24.92
N THR A 121 14.11 20.83 -25.59
CA THR A 121 13.63 22.09 -25.00
C THR A 121 12.27 22.46 -25.55
N GLY A 122 11.35 22.88 -24.69
CA GLY A 122 9.98 23.26 -25.09
C GLY A 122 8.97 22.11 -25.04
N PRO A 123 7.78 22.30 -25.64
CA PRO A 123 6.70 21.30 -25.62
C PRO A 123 7.11 20.01 -26.33
N ASP A 124 6.95 18.87 -25.67
CA ASP A 124 7.35 17.56 -26.20
C ASP A 124 6.26 16.52 -25.94
N GLY A 125 5.43 16.27 -26.95
CA GLY A 125 4.30 15.34 -26.84
C GLY A 125 4.69 13.90 -26.50
N LEU A 126 5.93 13.47 -26.80
CA LEU A 126 6.38 12.15 -26.35
C LEU A 126 6.60 12.14 -24.83
N ARG A 127 7.18 13.21 -24.27
CA ARG A 127 7.38 13.30 -22.81
C ARG A 127 6.07 13.30 -22.08
N ASP A 128 5.05 13.98 -22.61
CA ASP A 128 3.70 13.93 -22.04
C ASP A 128 3.10 12.53 -22.06
N ASN A 129 3.21 11.82 -23.19
CA ASN A 129 2.78 10.44 -23.29
C ASN A 129 3.54 9.53 -22.30
N LEU A 130 4.87 9.66 -22.21
CA LEU A 130 5.69 8.90 -21.26
C LEU A 130 5.27 9.15 -19.81
N SER A 131 5.02 10.40 -19.44
CA SER A 131 4.55 10.78 -18.11
C SER A 131 3.18 10.16 -17.78
N ILE A 132 2.23 10.22 -18.72
CA ILE A 132 0.90 9.60 -18.57
C ILE A 132 1.03 8.08 -18.43
N THR A 133 1.77 7.43 -19.32
CA THR A 133 1.99 5.98 -19.28
C THR A 133 2.68 5.58 -17.97
N THR A 134 3.68 6.34 -17.52
CA THR A 134 4.34 6.12 -16.21
C THR A 134 3.34 6.16 -15.06
N GLY A 135 2.45 7.15 -15.03
CA GLY A 135 1.40 7.25 -14.01
C GLY A 135 0.44 6.04 -14.03
N VAL A 136 0.07 5.55 -15.21
CA VAL A 136 -0.78 4.36 -15.36
C VAL A 136 -0.07 3.10 -14.85
N PHE A 137 1.18 2.86 -15.25
CA PHE A 137 1.95 1.71 -14.78
C PHE A 137 2.18 1.75 -13.27
N LEU A 138 2.42 2.93 -12.70
CA LEU A 138 2.52 3.12 -11.26
C LEU A 138 1.22 2.76 -10.54
N GLY A 139 0.07 3.23 -11.04
CA GLY A 139 -1.24 2.88 -10.51
C GLY A 139 -1.53 1.38 -10.57
N LEU A 140 -1.24 0.74 -11.71
CA LEU A 140 -1.41 -0.70 -11.89
C LEU A 140 -0.47 -1.50 -10.98
N SER A 141 0.77 -1.04 -10.77
CA SER A 141 1.72 -1.66 -9.84
C SER A 141 1.15 -1.70 -8.42
N ILE A 142 0.59 -0.58 -7.93
CA ILE A 142 -0.01 -0.49 -6.60
C ILE A 142 -1.21 -1.43 -6.49
N ALA A 143 -2.10 -1.41 -7.49
CA ALA A 143 -3.26 -2.29 -7.53
C ALA A 143 -2.87 -3.77 -7.50
N ALA A 144 -1.84 -4.16 -8.27
CA ALA A 144 -1.33 -5.52 -8.30
C ALA A 144 -0.73 -5.95 -6.95
N LEU A 145 0.04 -5.08 -6.29
CA LEU A 145 0.59 -5.35 -4.96
C LEU A 145 -0.50 -5.48 -3.90
N ALA A 146 -1.48 -4.58 -3.91
CA ALA A 146 -2.61 -4.63 -2.98
C ALA A 146 -3.46 -5.90 -3.19
N ALA A 147 -3.78 -6.23 -4.46
CA ALA A 147 -4.49 -7.46 -4.79
C ALA A 147 -3.69 -8.72 -4.39
N GLY A 148 -2.37 -8.71 -4.63
CA GLY A 148 -1.47 -9.78 -4.19
C GLY A 148 -1.49 -9.96 -2.68
N MET A 149 -1.46 -8.86 -1.90
CA MET A 149 -1.57 -8.90 -0.44
C MET A 149 -2.88 -9.56 0.01
N VAL A 150 -4.01 -9.10 -0.54
CA VAL A 150 -5.33 -9.67 -0.23
C VAL A 150 -5.40 -11.14 -0.60
N TRP A 151 -4.84 -11.52 -1.75
CA TRP A 151 -4.80 -12.90 -2.23
C TRP A 151 -3.99 -13.83 -1.32
N VAL A 152 -2.81 -13.38 -0.90
CA VAL A 152 -1.95 -14.13 0.02
C VAL A 152 -2.63 -14.29 1.37
N GLU A 153 -3.26 -13.24 1.89
CA GLU A 153 -3.97 -13.30 3.18
C GLU A 153 -5.18 -14.24 3.10
N ALA A 154 -5.94 -14.21 2.01
CA ALA A 154 -7.09 -15.11 1.81
C ALA A 154 -6.69 -16.60 1.74
N ARG A 155 -5.48 -16.91 1.23
CA ARG A 155 -4.99 -18.30 1.10
C ARG A 155 -4.18 -18.78 2.29
N ARG A 156 -3.52 -17.87 3.01
CA ARG A 156 -2.61 -18.16 4.12
C ARG A 156 -2.81 -17.08 5.19
N PRO A 157 -3.93 -17.11 5.94
CA PRO A 157 -4.25 -16.04 6.87
C PRO A 157 -3.20 -15.94 7.99
N THR A 158 -2.88 -14.72 8.40
CA THR A 158 -2.02 -14.42 9.55
C THR A 158 -2.66 -14.80 10.89
N ARG A 159 -3.99 -14.84 10.94
CA ARG A 159 -4.76 -15.22 12.13
C ARG A 159 -5.47 -16.54 11.89
N PRO A 160 -5.57 -17.42 12.89
CA PRO A 160 -6.38 -18.62 12.76
C PRO A 160 -7.83 -18.26 12.43
N PRO A 161 -8.53 -19.08 11.61
CA PRO A 161 -9.93 -18.85 11.29
C PRO A 161 -10.76 -18.81 12.58
N VAL A 162 -11.74 -17.90 12.62
CA VAL A 162 -12.68 -17.81 13.74
C VAL A 162 -13.43 -19.15 13.82
N PRO A 163 -13.51 -19.81 15.00
CA PRO A 163 -14.27 -21.03 15.13
C PRO A 163 -15.73 -20.78 14.73
N GLU A 164 -16.32 -21.67 13.93
CA GLU A 164 -17.75 -21.68 13.70
C GLU A 164 -18.44 -22.01 15.05
N LEU A 165 -19.33 -21.12 15.49
CA LEU A 165 -20.12 -21.24 16.72
C LEU A 165 -21.24 -22.26 16.58
#